data_AF-A0A9Q6EMA5-F1
#
_entry.id   AF-A0A9Q6EMA5-F1
#
_cell.length_a   1.000
_cell.length_b   1.000
_cell.length_c   1.000
_cell.angle_alpha   90.00
_cell.angle_beta   90.00
_cell.angle_gamma   90.00
#
_symmetry.space_group_name_H-M   'P 1'
#
loop_
_entity.id
_entity.type
_entity.pdbx_description
1 polymer ?
#
loop_
_entity_poly.entity_id
_entity_poly.type
_entity_poly.pdbx_seq_one_letter_code
_entity_poly.pdbx_strand_id
1 'polypeptide(L)'
;MSNTPQSNIQVNSPSPFAPSPDEAENRFKEYKSKDPFPDILPALLNSADIYDYVAVTGMIDPFDPDKLKSASYEVNLLGKCVYYDEQGKKQVEYIQKNKEFILKPNSIAFVTVEPMFRLPDYIALRFNLKITHVYRGLLLGTGPLVDPGFVGRLSIPLHNLTTNDYRFFGGEALIWVEFTKLSHSDDWRQLKRQRRANLISRQGKYIPFPARKNQDSDVEEYLLKADRNRPIRSSIPDAIQDARNSAEKAAQSAERAAQSAEKAAQEAKQLADEADKKLTQSQQRFTIGTLIGVSLSIIAVVMSSWQLVSFFLSTSEYLNETREKNINHADKINSLEREIQRLNKRIDELENSTRGRVQKRATPKVSSTATP
;
A
#
# COMPACT_ATOMS: atom_id res chain seq x y z
N MET A 1 19.93 60.16 -12.72
CA MET A 1 20.80 59.79 -11.58
C MET A 1 19.89 59.57 -10.37
N SER A 2 19.44 58.35 -10.13
CA SER A 2 18.62 57.97 -8.98
C SER A 2 19.38 56.93 -8.19
N ASN A 3 19.97 57.36 -7.07
CA ASN A 3 20.68 56.51 -6.12
C ASN A 3 19.67 55.70 -5.32
N THR A 4 19.66 54.38 -5.52
CA THR A 4 19.06 53.42 -4.59
C THR A 4 20.12 53.04 -3.56
N PRO A 5 19.90 53.16 -2.25
CA PRO A 5 20.84 52.63 -1.28
C PRO A 5 20.61 51.12 -1.15
N GLN A 6 21.60 50.34 -1.58
CA GLN A 6 21.75 48.95 -1.18
C GLN A 6 22.14 48.92 0.31
N SER A 7 21.20 48.60 1.19
CA SER A 7 21.51 48.23 2.58
C SER A 7 21.81 46.75 2.65
N ASN A 8 23.07 46.40 2.37
CA ASN A 8 23.60 45.07 2.58
C ASN A 8 24.20 45.01 3.99
N ILE A 9 23.41 44.57 4.96
CA ILE A 9 23.90 44.18 6.29
C ILE A 9 23.39 42.77 6.56
N GLN A 10 24.11 41.76 6.06
CA GLN A 10 23.99 40.40 6.57
C GLN A 10 24.72 40.35 7.91
N VAL A 11 23.95 40.51 8.99
CA VAL A 11 24.42 40.16 10.34
C VAL A 11 24.45 38.64 10.39
N ASN A 12 25.64 38.04 10.44
CA ASN A 12 25.85 36.63 10.75
C ASN A 12 25.50 36.38 12.22
N SER A 13 24.20 36.39 12.54
CA SER A 13 23.71 35.83 13.80
C SER A 13 23.91 34.32 13.75
N PRO A 14 24.50 33.69 14.79
CA PRO A 14 24.63 32.25 14.82
C PRO A 14 23.24 31.61 14.70
N SER A 15 23.15 30.57 13.87
CA SER A 15 21.91 29.81 13.66
C SER A 15 21.33 29.37 15.01
N PRO A 16 20.03 29.59 15.29
CA PRO A 16 19.43 29.14 16.54
C PRO A 16 19.30 27.62 16.62
N PHE A 17 19.50 26.90 15.52
CA PHE A 17 19.41 25.45 15.44
C PHE A 17 20.68 24.75 15.90
N ALA A 18 20.59 23.46 16.19
CA ALA A 18 21.76 22.65 16.51
C ALA A 18 22.74 22.64 15.32
N PRO A 19 24.01 23.04 15.50
CA PRO A 19 25.04 23.04 14.47
C PRO A 19 25.62 21.65 14.21
N SER A 20 25.33 20.66 15.07
CA SER A 20 25.81 19.28 14.92
C SER A 20 24.79 18.25 15.43
N PRO A 21 24.88 17.00 14.97
CA PRO A 21 24.04 15.90 15.47
C PRO A 21 24.17 15.66 16.98
N ASP A 22 25.37 15.85 17.54
CA ASP A 22 25.62 15.69 18.97
C ASP A 22 24.94 16.79 19.79
N GLU A 23 24.93 18.03 19.27
CA GLU A 23 24.21 19.11 19.93
C GLU A 23 22.69 18.91 19.84
N ALA A 24 22.18 18.44 18.71
CA ALA A 24 20.76 18.09 18.56
C ALA A 24 20.35 17.00 19.57
N GLU A 25 21.19 15.98 19.74
CA GLU A 25 20.99 14.92 20.73
C GLU A 25 21.02 15.45 22.18
N ASN A 26 21.93 16.36 22.50
CA ASN A 26 22.02 16.96 23.83
C ASN A 26 20.79 17.82 24.16
N ARG A 27 20.35 18.66 23.22
CA ARG A 27 19.10 19.42 23.34
C ARG A 27 17.91 18.48 23.51
N PHE A 28 17.84 17.40 22.72
CA PHE A 28 16.77 16.41 22.84
C PHE A 28 16.76 15.77 24.22
N LYS A 29 17.91 15.33 24.75
CA LYS A 29 18.00 14.74 26.09
C LYS A 29 17.50 15.69 27.18
N GLU A 30 17.79 16.99 27.06
CA GLU A 30 17.30 17.99 28.01
C GLU A 30 15.77 18.15 27.95
N TYR A 31 15.22 18.21 26.74
CA TYR A 31 13.81 18.56 26.52
C TYR A 31 12.89 17.37 26.24
N LYS A 32 13.41 16.13 26.26
CA LYS A 32 12.66 14.91 25.92
C LYS A 32 11.34 14.82 26.67
N SER A 33 11.37 15.06 27.98
CA SER A 33 10.20 15.00 28.86
C SER A 33 9.90 16.36 29.52
N LYS A 34 10.46 17.46 29.00
CA LYS A 34 10.28 18.82 29.53
C LYS A 34 9.83 19.71 28.36
N ASP A 35 8.58 20.13 28.37
CA ASP A 35 8.02 21.00 27.33
C ASP A 35 8.53 22.44 27.50
N PRO A 36 9.34 22.98 26.57
CA PRO A 36 9.85 24.35 26.65
C PRO A 36 8.78 25.42 26.42
N PHE A 37 7.64 25.06 25.79
CA PHE A 37 6.59 26.01 25.43
C PHE A 37 5.23 25.60 25.98
N PRO A 38 5.05 25.55 27.31
CA PRO A 38 3.82 25.06 27.95
C PRO A 38 2.57 25.90 27.60
N ASP A 39 2.74 27.14 27.15
CA ASP A 39 1.65 28.03 26.77
C ASP A 39 1.08 27.73 25.37
N ILE A 40 1.84 27.02 24.51
CA ILE A 40 1.32 26.51 23.23
C ILE A 40 0.32 25.40 23.56
N LEU A 41 -0.93 25.55 23.09
CA LEU A 41 -1.98 24.58 23.38
C LEU A 41 -1.78 23.27 22.59
N PRO A 42 -2.24 22.13 23.12
CA PRO A 42 -2.27 20.85 22.39
C PRO A 42 -3.06 20.95 21.08
N ALA A 43 -2.36 20.99 19.95
CA ALA A 43 -2.92 21.14 18.62
C ALA A 43 -1.90 20.71 17.54
N LEU A 44 -2.34 20.71 16.29
CA LEU A 44 -1.43 20.74 15.14
C LEU A 44 -0.58 22.02 15.21
N LEU A 45 0.73 21.86 15.16
CA LEU A 45 1.68 22.97 15.24
C LEU A 45 1.74 23.73 13.92
N ASN A 46 1.74 25.06 14.01
CA ASN A 46 2.01 25.92 12.86
C ASN A 46 3.53 26.02 12.59
N SER A 47 3.92 26.68 11.50
CA SER A 47 5.33 26.84 11.12
C SER A 47 6.20 27.50 12.18
N ALA A 48 5.68 28.50 12.90
CA ALA A 48 6.42 29.21 13.95
C ALA A 48 6.63 28.31 15.16
N ASP A 49 5.60 27.57 15.59
CA ASP A 49 5.73 26.61 16.68
C ASP A 49 6.71 25.49 16.32
N ILE A 50 6.65 24.96 15.09
CA ILE A 50 7.61 23.94 14.62
C ILE A 50 9.04 24.50 14.66
N TYR A 51 9.24 25.72 14.16
CA TYR A 51 10.55 26.39 14.19
C TYR A 51 11.10 26.47 15.61
N ASP A 52 10.31 26.98 16.55
CA ASP A 52 10.73 27.20 17.93
C ASP A 52 11.01 25.88 18.66
N TYR A 53 10.15 24.87 18.45
CA TYR A 53 10.39 23.53 18.99
C TYR A 53 11.66 22.91 18.43
N VAL A 54 11.93 23.00 17.13
CA VAL A 54 13.16 22.44 16.55
C VAL A 54 14.39 23.17 17.06
N ALA A 55 14.35 24.51 17.12
CA ALA A 55 15.43 25.31 17.66
C ALA A 55 15.75 24.91 19.10
N VAL A 56 14.77 24.78 19.99
CA VAL A 56 15.06 24.48 21.40
C VAL A 56 15.37 23.00 21.65
N THR A 57 14.65 22.09 21.00
CA THR A 57 14.68 20.66 21.37
C THR A 57 15.60 19.81 20.52
N GLY A 58 16.04 20.27 19.34
CA GLY A 58 16.83 19.43 18.43
C GLY A 58 16.05 18.25 17.85
N MET A 59 14.70 18.33 17.82
CA MET A 59 13.83 17.21 17.40
C MET A 59 13.94 16.81 15.92
N ILE A 60 14.60 17.63 15.08
CA ILE A 60 14.87 17.35 13.66
C ILE A 60 16.32 17.75 13.36
N ASP A 61 17.10 16.86 12.76
CA ASP A 61 18.48 17.15 12.33
C ASP A 61 18.86 16.34 11.07
N PRO A 62 19.34 16.97 9.97
CA PRO A 62 19.43 18.42 9.79
C PRO A 62 18.06 19.09 9.66
N PHE A 63 17.99 20.37 10.03
CA PHE A 63 16.81 21.21 9.86
C PHE A 63 17.10 22.41 8.95
N ASP A 64 16.21 22.65 7.99
CA ASP A 64 16.27 23.76 7.05
C ASP A 64 14.99 24.61 7.15
N PRO A 65 15.04 25.81 7.75
CA PRO A 65 13.83 26.61 7.98
C PRO A 65 13.09 26.98 6.69
N ASP A 66 13.76 27.02 5.54
CA ASP A 66 13.14 27.36 4.25
C ASP A 66 12.19 26.25 3.74
N LYS A 67 12.27 25.05 4.34
CA LYS A 67 11.38 23.91 4.06
C LYS A 67 10.09 23.92 4.86
N LEU A 68 9.90 24.90 5.76
CA LEU A 68 8.64 25.06 6.48
C LEU A 68 7.49 25.47 5.56
N LYS A 69 6.31 24.94 5.87
CA LYS A 69 5.00 25.37 5.38
C LYS A 69 4.13 25.69 6.58
N SER A 70 2.97 26.29 6.33
CA SER A 70 2.08 26.86 7.37
C SER A 70 1.83 25.94 8.58
N ALA A 71 1.75 24.63 8.37
CA ALA A 71 1.57 23.63 9.44
C ALA A 71 2.33 22.32 9.18
N SER A 72 3.39 22.37 8.36
CA SER A 72 4.15 21.17 8.00
C SER A 72 5.59 21.48 7.60
N TYR A 73 6.41 20.45 7.52
CA TYR A 73 7.81 20.53 7.12
C TYR A 73 8.09 19.61 5.93
N GLU A 74 8.81 20.12 4.93
CA GLU A 74 9.23 19.34 3.76
C GLU A 74 10.41 18.44 4.10
N VAL A 75 10.33 17.16 3.74
CA VAL A 75 11.40 16.20 4.00
C VAL A 75 11.86 15.51 2.72
N ASN A 76 13.18 15.48 2.55
CA ASN A 76 13.84 14.98 1.36
C ASN A 76 14.09 13.47 1.41
N LEU A 77 14.04 12.85 0.23
CA LEU A 77 14.46 11.47 0.00
C LEU A 77 15.99 11.39 -0.06
N LEU A 78 16.62 11.00 1.04
CA LEU A 78 18.04 10.67 1.12
C LEU A 78 18.25 9.59 2.16
N GLY A 79 19.10 8.61 1.84
CA GLY A 79 19.47 7.55 2.76
C GLY A 79 19.29 6.17 2.15
N LYS A 80 19.17 5.17 3.02
CA LYS A 80 19.05 3.77 2.68
C LYS A 80 17.73 3.46 1.96
N CYS A 81 17.79 2.60 0.96
CA CYS A 81 16.68 2.01 0.24
C CYS A 81 16.85 0.49 0.27
N VAL A 82 15.80 -0.23 0.66
CA VAL A 82 15.78 -1.69 0.66
C VAL A 82 14.62 -2.18 -0.18
N TYR A 83 14.86 -3.10 -1.09
CA TYR A 83 13.83 -3.73 -1.92
C TYR A 83 14.21 -5.18 -2.24
N TYR A 84 13.31 -5.92 -2.88
CA TYR A 84 13.57 -7.27 -3.34
C TYR A 84 13.46 -7.32 -4.85
N ASP A 85 14.43 -7.96 -5.52
CA ASP A 85 14.40 -8.15 -6.97
C ASP A 85 13.40 -9.23 -7.40
N GLU A 86 13.30 -9.46 -8.70
CA GLU A 86 12.40 -10.45 -9.30
C GLU A 86 12.70 -11.88 -8.79
N GLN A 87 13.96 -12.16 -8.45
CA GLN A 87 14.39 -13.43 -7.87
C GLN A 87 14.12 -13.52 -6.36
N GLY A 88 13.54 -12.47 -5.76
CA GLY A 88 13.26 -12.41 -4.32
C GLY A 88 14.50 -12.18 -3.45
N LYS A 89 15.62 -11.77 -4.05
CA LYS A 89 16.84 -11.43 -3.31
C LYS A 89 16.75 -9.98 -2.83
N LYS A 90 17.08 -9.78 -1.56
CA LYS A 90 17.14 -8.46 -0.94
C LYS A 90 18.27 -7.64 -1.58
N GLN A 91 17.93 -6.42 -1.98
CA GLN A 91 18.83 -5.41 -2.49
C GLN A 91 18.85 -4.23 -1.52
N VAL A 92 20.03 -3.65 -1.33
CA VAL A 92 20.25 -2.50 -0.45
C VAL A 92 21.04 -1.45 -1.23
N GLU A 93 20.47 -0.27 -1.36
CA GLU A 93 21.06 0.88 -2.04
C GLU A 93 21.05 2.10 -1.12
N TYR A 94 21.89 3.09 -1.41
CA TYR A 94 21.89 4.37 -0.72
C TYR A 94 21.60 5.49 -1.73
N ILE A 95 20.46 6.15 -1.54
CA ILE A 95 19.99 7.26 -2.37
C ILE A 95 20.81 8.51 -1.99
N GLN A 96 21.67 8.90 -2.92
CA GLN A 96 22.57 10.05 -2.79
C GLN A 96 22.01 11.29 -3.46
N LYS A 97 22.41 12.47 -2.97
CA LYS A 97 21.98 13.75 -3.53
C LYS A 97 22.29 13.85 -5.03
N ASN A 98 21.31 14.28 -5.82
CA ASN A 98 21.37 14.42 -7.28
C ASN A 98 21.69 13.11 -8.04
N LYS A 99 21.56 11.95 -7.41
CA LYS A 99 21.65 10.65 -8.09
C LYS A 99 20.26 10.11 -8.36
N GLU A 100 20.11 9.52 -9.55
CA GLU A 100 18.86 8.90 -9.95
C GLU A 100 18.65 7.59 -9.19
N PHE A 101 17.42 7.37 -8.75
CA PHE A 101 16.92 6.10 -8.23
C PHE A 101 15.65 5.73 -8.97
N ILE A 102 15.51 4.47 -9.38
CA ILE A 102 14.39 3.99 -10.19
C ILE A 102 13.59 2.95 -9.40
N LEU A 103 12.34 3.27 -9.09
CA LEU A 103 11.39 2.31 -8.56
C LEU A 103 10.59 1.68 -9.70
N LYS A 104 10.75 0.37 -9.87
CA LYS A 104 10.20 -0.38 -11.01
C LYS A 104 8.67 -0.47 -10.99
N PRO A 105 8.02 -0.69 -12.14
CA PRO A 105 6.57 -0.88 -12.24
C PRO A 105 6.10 -1.97 -11.28
N ASN A 106 4.93 -1.76 -10.67
CA ASN A 106 4.28 -2.72 -9.77
C ASN A 106 5.18 -3.24 -8.63
N SER A 107 6.13 -2.44 -8.17
CA SER A 107 7.11 -2.83 -7.14
C SER A 107 6.93 -2.06 -5.84
N ILE A 108 7.63 -2.51 -4.80
CA ILE A 108 7.71 -1.88 -3.49
C ILE A 108 9.18 -1.70 -3.10
N ALA A 109 9.51 -0.53 -2.53
CA ALA A 109 10.78 -0.28 -1.87
C ALA A 109 10.56 0.40 -0.52
N PHE A 110 11.47 0.17 0.41
CA PHE A 110 11.50 0.79 1.74
C PHE A 110 12.62 1.82 1.77
N VAL A 111 12.26 3.10 1.70
CA VAL A 111 13.23 4.20 1.64
C VAL A 111 13.30 4.94 2.96
N THR A 112 14.48 5.44 3.31
CA THR A 112 14.66 6.33 4.45
C THR A 112 14.77 7.78 4.01
N VAL A 113 14.50 8.70 4.94
CA VAL A 113 14.56 10.14 4.70
C VAL A 113 15.79 10.81 5.33
N GLU A 114 16.09 12.02 4.86
CA GLU A 114 17.27 12.81 5.23
C GLU A 114 17.39 13.10 6.74
N PRO A 115 16.37 13.61 7.44
CA PRO A 115 16.51 13.97 8.85
C PRO A 115 16.41 12.76 9.79
N MET A 116 17.21 12.84 10.84
CA MET A 116 17.00 12.13 12.09
C MET A 116 15.90 12.83 12.88
N PHE A 117 14.87 12.09 13.29
CA PHE A 117 13.83 12.61 14.18
C PHE A 117 14.10 12.18 15.61
N ARG A 118 13.93 13.11 16.56
CA ARG A 118 14.04 12.88 18.00
C ARG A 118 12.83 13.49 18.68
N LEU A 119 11.69 12.81 18.62
CA LEU A 119 10.41 13.35 19.05
C LEU A 119 10.35 13.41 20.59
N PRO A 120 10.13 14.59 21.20
CA PRO A 120 9.83 14.67 22.62
C PRO A 120 8.57 13.89 22.99
N ASP A 121 8.40 13.52 24.25
CA ASP A 121 7.29 12.68 24.74
C ASP A 121 5.90 13.36 24.57
N TYR A 122 5.89 14.66 24.31
CA TYR A 122 4.71 15.50 24.13
C TYR A 122 4.45 15.91 22.66
N ILE A 123 5.24 15.42 21.69
CA ILE A 123 5.03 15.66 20.26
C ILE A 123 4.84 14.34 19.52
N ALA A 124 3.72 14.21 18.82
CA ALA A 124 3.52 13.16 17.83
C ALA A 124 3.72 13.72 16.42
N LEU A 125 4.04 12.84 15.48
CA LEU A 125 4.28 13.20 14.09
C LEU A 125 3.38 12.38 13.16
N ARG A 126 2.89 12.99 12.09
CA ARG A 126 2.27 12.28 10.96
C ARG A 126 2.95 12.73 9.68
N PHE A 127 2.97 11.87 8.68
CA PHE A 127 3.48 12.25 7.37
C PHE A 127 2.63 11.73 6.22
N ASN A 128 2.66 12.47 5.12
CA ASN A 128 1.99 12.17 3.86
C ASN A 128 2.94 12.39 2.70
N LEU A 129 2.75 11.66 1.59
CA LEU A 129 3.48 11.96 0.35
C LEU A 129 3.14 13.35 -0.16
N LYS A 130 4.10 14.01 -0.82
CA LYS A 130 3.78 15.17 -1.64
C LYS A 130 2.79 14.77 -2.71
N ILE A 131 1.81 15.65 -2.94
CA ILE A 131 0.72 15.40 -3.89
C ILE A 131 1.23 15.10 -5.32
N THR A 132 2.37 15.67 -5.70
CA THR A 132 3.07 15.37 -6.97
C THR A 132 3.46 13.91 -7.10
N HIS A 133 3.88 13.26 -6.01
CA HIS A 133 4.21 11.84 -6.00
C HIS A 133 2.96 10.97 -6.11
N VAL A 134 1.89 11.36 -5.41
CA VAL A 134 0.58 10.68 -5.47
C VAL A 134 0.02 10.70 -6.89
N TYR A 135 -0.02 11.86 -7.56
CA TYR A 135 -0.53 11.96 -8.93
C TYR A 135 0.35 11.26 -9.97
N ARG A 136 1.63 11.05 -9.67
CA ARG A 136 2.52 10.23 -10.50
C ARG A 136 2.37 8.71 -10.22
N GLY A 137 1.39 8.33 -9.40
CA GLY A 137 1.00 6.93 -9.15
C GLY A 137 1.81 6.21 -8.06
N LEU A 138 2.48 6.96 -7.19
CA LEU A 138 3.03 6.39 -5.96
C LEU A 138 1.96 6.29 -4.89
N LEU A 139 2.03 5.21 -4.14
CA LEU A 139 1.20 5.00 -2.97
C LEU A 139 2.07 4.80 -1.74
N LEU A 140 1.69 5.50 -0.68
CA LEU A 140 2.18 5.34 0.68
C LEU A 140 1.06 4.70 1.50
N GLY A 141 1.39 3.68 2.30
CA GLY A 141 0.45 3.11 3.27
C GLY A 141 -0.08 4.21 4.21
N THR A 142 -1.39 4.17 4.50
CA THR A 142 -2.16 5.19 5.26
C THR A 142 -1.34 6.02 6.26
N GLY A 143 -1.20 7.33 6.00
CA GLY A 143 -0.41 8.34 6.72
C GLY A 143 -0.10 8.00 8.19
N PRO A 144 1.03 7.30 8.44
CA PRO A 144 1.29 6.65 9.72
C PRO A 144 1.54 7.69 10.81
N LEU A 145 1.10 7.34 12.02
CA LEU A 145 1.42 8.09 13.23
C LEU A 145 2.77 7.59 13.74
N VAL A 146 3.68 8.52 14.00
CA VAL A 146 4.93 8.27 14.70
C VAL A 146 4.75 8.72 16.13
N ASP A 147 4.90 7.75 17.04
CA ASP A 147 4.64 7.94 18.46
C ASP A 147 5.63 8.95 19.08
N PRO A 148 5.19 9.77 20.05
CA PRO A 148 6.08 10.59 20.85
C PRO A 148 7.17 9.75 21.51
N GLY A 149 8.36 10.30 21.69
CA GLY A 149 9.52 9.58 22.24
C GLY A 149 10.31 8.78 21.20
N PHE A 150 9.83 8.69 19.94
CA PHE A 150 10.56 8.04 18.85
C PHE A 150 11.87 8.76 18.53
N VAL A 151 12.93 7.97 18.34
CA VAL A 151 14.24 8.44 17.88
C VAL A 151 14.67 7.56 16.71
N GLY A 152 14.87 8.17 15.53
CA GLY A 152 15.33 7.44 14.35
C GLY A 152 15.03 8.16 13.03
N ARG A 153 15.51 7.58 11.93
CA ARG A 153 15.10 7.97 10.58
C ARG A 153 13.77 7.30 10.22
N LEU A 154 12.88 8.03 9.55
CA LEU A 154 11.63 7.43 9.07
C LEU A 154 11.92 6.50 7.90
N SER A 155 11.40 5.28 7.97
CA SER A 155 11.40 4.29 6.89
C SER A 155 10.01 4.25 6.25
N ILE A 156 9.96 4.39 4.93
CA ILE A 156 8.74 4.68 4.18
C ILE A 156 8.55 3.60 3.10
N PRO A 157 7.49 2.79 3.17
CA PRO A 157 7.15 1.86 2.10
C PRO A 157 6.55 2.65 0.93
N LEU A 158 7.25 2.66 -0.21
CA LEU A 158 6.79 3.26 -1.45
C LEU A 158 6.38 2.17 -2.43
N HIS A 159 5.12 2.23 -2.87
CA HIS A 159 4.59 1.39 -3.93
C HIS A 159 4.55 2.17 -5.23
N ASN A 160 5.15 1.64 -6.29
CA ASN A 160 4.88 2.09 -7.66
C ASN A 160 3.80 1.18 -8.23
N LEU A 161 2.56 1.67 -8.30
CA LEU A 161 1.41 0.92 -8.84
C LEU A 161 1.17 1.22 -10.33
N THR A 162 2.12 1.88 -10.99
CA THR A 162 2.02 2.21 -12.41
C THR A 162 2.74 1.17 -13.27
N THR A 163 2.51 1.24 -14.58
CA THR A 163 3.23 0.47 -15.59
C THR A 163 4.57 1.09 -15.99
N ASN A 164 4.91 2.27 -15.46
CA ASN A 164 6.09 3.03 -15.84
C ASN A 164 7.15 3.01 -14.74
N ASP A 165 8.42 3.12 -15.14
CA ASP A 165 9.53 3.36 -14.20
C ASP A 165 9.28 4.69 -13.48
N TYR A 166 9.32 4.66 -12.15
CA TYR A 166 9.26 5.87 -11.35
C TYR A 166 10.67 6.35 -11.03
N ARG A 167 11.05 7.48 -11.62
CA ARG A 167 12.35 8.11 -11.41
C ARG A 167 12.29 9.09 -10.26
N PHE A 168 13.22 8.93 -9.33
CA PHE A 168 13.53 9.86 -8.26
C PHE A 168 14.92 10.46 -8.46
N PHE A 169 15.14 11.64 -7.90
CA PHE A 169 16.47 12.20 -7.70
C PHE A 169 16.71 12.38 -6.20
N GLY A 170 17.77 11.79 -5.67
CA GLY A 170 18.07 11.93 -4.25
C GLY A 170 18.21 13.40 -3.85
N GLY A 171 17.63 13.76 -2.70
CA GLY A 171 17.55 15.13 -2.22
C GLY A 171 16.31 15.88 -2.70
N GLU A 172 15.49 15.29 -3.58
CA GLU A 172 14.17 15.84 -3.86
C GLU A 172 13.22 15.61 -2.67
N ALA A 173 12.26 16.51 -2.54
CA ALA A 173 11.27 16.48 -1.50
C ALA A 173 10.26 15.34 -1.71
N LEU A 174 10.05 14.50 -0.69
CA LEU A 174 9.22 13.30 -0.78
C LEU A 174 7.92 13.39 0.02
N ILE A 175 8.01 13.85 1.27
CA ILE A 175 6.89 13.88 2.20
C ILE A 175 6.71 15.26 2.82
N TRP A 176 5.48 15.49 3.27
CA TRP A 176 5.14 16.51 4.25
C TRP A 176 4.99 15.88 5.62
N VAL A 177 5.57 16.54 6.62
CA VAL A 177 5.52 16.12 8.01
C VAL A 177 4.73 17.13 8.83
N GLU A 178 3.75 16.65 9.58
CA GLU A 178 2.89 17.43 10.47
C GLU A 178 3.19 17.03 11.92
N PHE A 179 3.24 18.02 12.82
CA PHE A 179 3.56 17.81 14.23
C PHE A 179 2.35 18.17 15.08
N THR A 180 1.96 17.27 15.98
CA THR A 180 0.85 17.50 16.91
C THR A 180 1.37 17.48 18.34
N LYS A 181 1.11 18.56 19.07
CA LYS A 181 1.35 18.62 20.51
C LYS A 181 0.26 17.86 21.24
N LEU A 182 0.68 16.96 22.13
CA LEU A 182 -0.24 16.12 22.89
C LEU A 182 -0.93 16.87 24.03
N SER A 183 -2.08 16.35 24.44
CA SER A 183 -2.75 16.82 25.65
C SER A 183 -1.83 16.66 26.86
N HIS A 184 -1.77 17.68 27.70
CA HIS A 184 -0.93 17.75 28.90
C HIS A 184 -0.85 16.44 29.72
N SER A 185 0.37 16.06 30.08
CA SER A 185 0.68 15.11 31.16
C SER A 185 1.31 15.84 32.35
N ASP A 186 1.07 15.35 33.57
CA ASP A 186 1.73 15.89 34.78
C ASP A 186 3.24 15.62 34.77
N ASP A 187 3.68 14.59 34.03
CA ASP A 187 5.07 14.17 33.92
C ASP A 187 5.95 15.17 33.14
N TRP A 188 5.34 16.07 32.36
CA TRP A 188 6.07 17.02 31.50
C TRP A 188 6.16 18.44 32.09
N ARG A 189 5.55 18.68 33.26
CA ARG A 189 5.47 20.02 33.85
C ARG A 189 6.69 20.35 34.71
N GLN A 190 7.09 21.61 34.66
CA GLN A 190 7.85 22.24 35.75
C GLN A 190 6.94 22.84 36.84
N LEU A 191 5.69 23.20 36.51
CA LEU A 191 4.79 23.95 37.39
C LEU A 191 3.65 23.08 37.93
N LYS A 192 3.62 22.89 39.26
CA LYS A 192 2.50 22.28 40.00
C LYS A 192 1.27 23.21 39.93
N ARG A 193 0.34 22.99 39.00
CA ARG A 193 -0.96 23.67 39.05
C ARG A 193 -1.69 23.27 40.33
N GLN A 194 -2.16 24.27 41.09
CA GLN A 194 -3.09 24.06 42.19
C GLN A 194 -4.31 23.30 41.67
N ARG A 195 -4.48 22.05 42.11
CA ARG A 195 -5.62 21.21 41.74
C ARG A 195 -6.89 21.91 42.23
N ARG A 196 -7.79 22.28 41.31
CA ARG A 196 -9.16 22.66 41.67
C ARG A 196 -9.80 21.48 42.39
N ALA A 197 -10.20 21.69 43.65
CA ALA A 197 -10.62 20.63 44.58
C ALA A 197 -11.87 19.82 44.16
N ASN A 198 -12.57 20.23 43.09
CA ASN A 198 -13.88 19.67 42.71
C ASN A 198 -13.92 19.02 41.31
N LEU A 199 -12.77 18.65 40.73
CA LEU A 199 -12.72 17.94 39.44
C LEU A 199 -12.52 16.43 39.67
N ILE A 200 -13.28 15.61 38.94
CA ILE A 200 -13.09 14.16 38.88
C ILE A 200 -11.63 13.88 38.52
N SER A 201 -10.93 13.11 39.34
CA SER A 201 -9.52 12.78 39.11
C SER A 201 -9.38 11.86 37.89
N ARG A 202 -8.50 12.22 36.95
CA ARG A 202 -8.14 11.33 35.83
C ARG A 202 -7.45 10.09 36.41
N GLN A 203 -7.97 8.91 36.07
CA GLN A 203 -7.40 7.61 36.48
C GLN A 203 -6.44 7.02 35.43
N GLY A 204 -6.51 7.52 34.19
CA GLY A 204 -5.65 7.08 33.11
C GLY A 204 -4.19 7.49 33.35
N LYS A 205 -3.26 6.58 33.05
CA LYS A 205 -1.82 6.83 33.08
C LYS A 205 -1.30 7.02 31.66
N TYR A 206 -0.39 7.96 31.48
CA TYR A 206 0.35 8.07 30.23
C TYR A 206 1.22 6.82 30.04
N ILE A 207 1.26 6.30 28.81
CA ILE A 207 2.10 5.16 28.44
C ILE A 207 3.24 5.72 27.61
N PRO A 208 4.47 5.80 28.15
CA PRO A 208 5.60 6.35 27.42
C PRO A 208 6.07 5.39 26.32
N PHE A 209 6.80 5.93 25.35
CA PHE A 209 7.44 5.12 24.33
C PHE A 209 8.39 4.09 24.97
N PRO A 210 8.34 2.81 24.57
CA PRO A 210 9.14 1.78 25.20
C PRO A 210 10.64 2.08 25.09
N ALA A 211 11.37 2.14 26.22
CA ALA A 211 12.80 2.45 26.22
C ALA A 211 13.63 1.54 25.31
N ARG A 212 13.24 0.25 25.21
CA ARG A 212 13.86 -0.74 24.31
C ARG A 212 13.76 -0.40 22.81
N LYS A 213 12.86 0.51 22.43
CA LYS A 213 12.64 0.97 21.05
C LYS A 213 13.33 2.31 20.76
N ASN A 214 14.02 2.91 21.73
CA ASN A 214 14.78 4.17 21.55
C ASN A 214 16.11 3.98 20.81
N GLN A 215 16.30 2.84 20.13
CA GLN A 215 17.45 2.62 19.27
C GLN A 215 17.02 2.99 17.85
N ASP A 216 17.88 3.67 17.11
CA ASP A 216 17.71 3.97 15.68
C ASP A 216 17.69 2.65 14.91
N SER A 217 16.53 1.98 14.95
CA SER A 217 16.31 0.70 14.32
C SER A 217 16.42 0.89 12.82
N ASP A 218 17.36 0.18 12.22
CA ASP A 218 17.56 0.19 10.78
C ASP A 218 16.32 -0.39 10.07
N VAL A 219 16.05 0.09 8.85
CA VAL A 219 14.93 -0.39 8.02
C VAL A 219 14.97 -1.90 7.85
N GLU A 220 16.16 -2.49 7.74
CA GLU A 220 16.33 -3.94 7.65
C GLU A 220 15.86 -4.67 8.91
N GLU A 221 16.06 -4.08 10.09
CA GLU A 221 15.60 -4.66 11.36
C GLU A 221 14.07 -4.66 11.43
N TYR A 222 13.42 -3.60 10.94
CA TYR A 222 11.96 -3.57 10.83
C TYR A 222 11.43 -4.63 9.86
N LEU A 223 12.09 -4.80 8.70
CA LEU A 223 11.71 -5.82 7.72
C LEU A 223 11.86 -7.24 8.30
N LEU A 224 12.99 -7.51 8.98
CA LEU A 224 13.21 -8.79 9.66
C LEU A 224 12.21 -9.05 10.79
N LYS A 225 11.79 -8.01 11.52
CA LYS A 225 10.75 -8.13 12.55
C LYS A 225 9.38 -8.42 11.93
N ALA A 226 9.08 -7.84 10.77
CA ALA A 226 7.81 -8.01 10.08
C ALA A 226 7.67 -9.42 9.48
N ASP A 227 8.68 -9.89 8.75
CA ASP A 227 8.74 -11.26 8.23
C ASP A 227 10.20 -11.70 8.06
N ARG A 228 10.63 -12.68 8.86
CA ARG A 228 12.02 -13.18 8.84
C ARG A 228 12.32 -14.06 7.64
N ASN A 229 11.31 -14.71 7.07
CA ASN A 229 11.51 -15.87 6.22
C ASN A 229 11.04 -15.65 4.79
N ARG A 230 10.40 -14.50 4.48
CA ARG A 230 9.85 -14.22 3.16
C ARG A 230 10.26 -12.85 2.64
N PRO A 231 10.51 -12.72 1.32
CA PRO A 231 10.70 -11.43 0.70
C PRO A 231 9.39 -10.63 0.72
N ILE A 232 9.45 -9.38 1.18
CA ILE A 232 8.29 -8.47 1.15
C ILE A 232 8.29 -7.79 -0.22
N ARG A 233 7.55 -8.37 -1.17
CA ARG A 233 7.42 -7.88 -2.55
C ARG A 233 5.95 -7.75 -2.96
N SER A 234 5.72 -7.00 -4.03
CA SER A 234 4.40 -6.94 -4.68
C SER A 234 4.04 -8.31 -5.29
N SER A 235 2.79 -8.74 -5.14
CA SER A 235 2.28 -9.97 -5.78
C SER A 235 1.86 -9.77 -7.24
N ILE A 236 1.78 -8.51 -7.70
CA ILE A 236 1.31 -8.15 -9.04
C ILE A 236 2.22 -8.73 -10.14
N PRO A 237 3.57 -8.63 -10.06
CA PRO A 237 4.44 -9.17 -11.10
C PRO A 237 4.26 -10.68 -11.32
N ASP A 238 4.16 -11.45 -10.24
CA ASP A 238 3.98 -12.91 -10.30
C ASP A 238 2.65 -13.27 -10.99
N ALA A 239 1.56 -12.61 -10.60
CA ALA A 239 0.24 -12.83 -11.21
C ALA A 239 0.22 -12.47 -12.71
N ILE A 240 0.91 -11.40 -13.12
CA ILE A 240 1.04 -11.03 -14.54
C ILE A 240 1.85 -12.07 -15.30
N GLN A 241 2.94 -12.57 -14.72
CA GLN A 241 3.77 -13.59 -15.35
C GLN A 241 3.01 -14.91 -15.52
N ASP A 242 2.25 -15.34 -14.50
CA ASP A 242 1.41 -16.53 -14.57
C ASP A 242 0.31 -16.40 -15.63
N ALA A 243 -0.29 -15.22 -15.75
CA ALA A 243 -1.27 -14.93 -16.80
C ALA A 243 -0.64 -14.99 -18.20
N ARG A 244 0.56 -14.42 -18.39
CA ARG A 244 1.29 -14.51 -19.67
C ARG A 244 1.65 -15.94 -20.04
N ASN A 245 2.20 -16.70 -19.09
CA ASN A 245 2.55 -18.11 -19.30
C ASN A 245 1.32 -18.94 -19.69
N SER A 246 0.17 -18.66 -19.06
CA SER A 246 -1.09 -19.34 -19.36
C SER A 246 -1.62 -18.96 -20.74
N ALA A 247 -1.54 -17.68 -21.12
CA ALA A 247 -1.93 -17.19 -22.44
C ALA A 247 -1.04 -17.78 -23.56
N GLU A 248 0.26 -17.88 -23.34
CA GLU A 248 1.20 -18.45 -24.31
C GLU A 248 0.94 -19.95 -24.53
N LYS A 249 0.71 -20.72 -23.45
CA LYS A 249 0.31 -22.13 -23.55
C LYS A 249 -1.02 -22.31 -24.28
N ALA A 250 -1.98 -21.43 -24.05
CA ALA A 250 -3.26 -21.45 -24.76
C ALA A 250 -3.09 -21.14 -26.26
N ALA A 251 -2.27 -20.15 -26.60
CA ALA A 251 -1.96 -19.81 -27.99
C ALA A 251 -1.28 -20.97 -28.74
N GLN A 252 -0.26 -21.59 -28.12
CA GLN A 252 0.40 -22.78 -28.69
C GLN A 252 -0.56 -23.96 -28.86
N SER A 253 -1.48 -24.15 -27.92
CA SER A 253 -2.49 -25.22 -28.00
C SER A 253 -3.50 -24.95 -29.12
N ALA A 254 -3.93 -23.70 -29.29
CA ALA A 254 -4.81 -23.29 -30.38
C ALA A 254 -4.13 -23.45 -31.76
N GLU A 255 -2.86 -23.11 -31.87
CA GLU A 255 -2.07 -23.30 -33.10
C GLU A 255 -1.96 -24.78 -33.48
N ARG A 256 -1.65 -25.67 -32.52
CA ARG A 256 -1.62 -27.12 -32.75
C ARG A 256 -2.99 -27.67 -33.17
N ALA A 257 -4.06 -27.18 -32.55
CA ALA A 257 -5.43 -27.58 -32.90
C ALA A 257 -5.79 -27.14 -34.33
N ALA A 258 -5.42 -25.91 -34.72
CA ALA A 258 -5.62 -25.40 -36.07
C ALA A 258 -4.86 -26.22 -37.12
N GLN A 259 -3.57 -26.51 -36.88
CA GLN A 259 -2.76 -27.36 -37.76
C GLN A 259 -3.34 -28.78 -37.89
N SER A 260 -3.81 -29.35 -36.79
CA SER A 260 -4.44 -30.68 -36.80
C SER A 260 -5.76 -30.68 -37.58
N ALA A 261 -6.57 -29.63 -37.41
CA ALA A 261 -7.81 -29.46 -38.16
C ALA A 261 -7.56 -29.25 -39.66
N GLU A 262 -6.53 -28.49 -40.04
CA GLU A 262 -6.14 -28.30 -41.44
C GLU A 262 -5.69 -29.61 -42.08
N LYS A 263 -4.85 -30.39 -41.37
CA LYS A 263 -4.42 -31.71 -41.83
C LYS A 263 -5.62 -32.65 -42.01
N ALA A 264 -6.52 -32.70 -41.03
CA ALA A 264 -7.74 -33.50 -41.12
C ALA A 264 -8.64 -33.07 -42.30
N ALA A 265 -8.76 -31.77 -42.57
CA ALA A 265 -9.51 -31.24 -43.70
C ALA A 265 -8.87 -31.63 -45.05
N GLN A 266 -7.54 -31.61 -45.14
CA GLN A 266 -6.81 -32.06 -46.34
C GLN A 266 -6.97 -33.56 -46.56
N GLU A 267 -6.86 -34.38 -45.51
CA GLU A 267 -7.09 -35.83 -45.56
C GLU A 267 -8.53 -36.14 -45.98
N ALA A 268 -9.52 -35.43 -45.42
CA ALA A 268 -10.93 -35.58 -45.79
C ALA A 268 -11.18 -35.22 -47.27
N LYS A 269 -10.52 -34.16 -47.77
CA LYS A 269 -10.61 -33.77 -49.19
C LYS A 269 -10.00 -34.83 -50.11
N GLN A 270 -8.84 -35.38 -49.75
CA GLN A 270 -8.21 -36.46 -50.52
C GLN A 270 -9.09 -37.72 -50.58
N LEU A 271 -9.68 -38.10 -49.44
CA LEU A 271 -10.61 -39.22 -49.36
C LEU A 271 -11.87 -38.99 -50.22
N ALA A 272 -12.40 -37.76 -50.23
CA ALA A 272 -13.54 -37.40 -51.07
C ALA A 272 -13.20 -37.50 -52.57
N ASP A 273 -12.05 -36.98 -53.00
CA ASP A 273 -11.59 -37.04 -54.39
C ASP A 273 -11.32 -38.50 -54.83
N GLU A 274 -10.79 -39.34 -53.95
CA GLU A 274 -10.56 -40.77 -54.23
C GLU A 274 -11.89 -41.54 -54.32
N ALA A 275 -12.85 -41.23 -53.44
CA ALA A 275 -14.18 -41.81 -53.48
C ALA A 275 -14.91 -41.45 -54.79
N ASP A 276 -14.82 -40.19 -55.24
CA ASP A 276 -15.44 -39.73 -56.48
C ASP A 276 -14.84 -40.41 -57.72
N LYS A 277 -13.51 -40.59 -57.77
CA LYS A 277 -12.81 -41.37 -58.81
C LYS A 277 -13.25 -42.85 -58.82
N LYS A 278 -13.38 -43.47 -57.65
CA LYS A 278 -13.86 -44.86 -57.54
C LYS A 278 -15.33 -44.97 -57.95
N LEU A 279 -16.16 -43.97 -57.64
CA LEU A 279 -17.56 -43.93 -58.04
C LEU A 279 -17.70 -43.83 -59.57
N THR A 280 -16.91 -42.98 -60.22
CA THR A 280 -16.90 -42.82 -61.68
C THR A 280 -16.35 -44.05 -62.42
N GLN A 281 -15.32 -44.72 -61.89
CA GLN A 281 -14.85 -46.01 -62.44
C GLN A 281 -15.87 -47.15 -62.22
N SER A 282 -16.58 -47.15 -61.09
CA SER A 282 -17.58 -48.17 -60.74
C SER A 282 -18.89 -48.01 -61.53
N GLN A 283 -19.26 -46.80 -61.94
CA GLN A 283 -20.41 -46.57 -62.84
C GLN A 283 -20.29 -47.28 -64.20
N GLN A 284 -19.09 -47.68 -64.63
CA GLN A 284 -18.90 -48.49 -65.84
C GLN A 284 -19.03 -50.02 -65.60
N ARG A 285 -19.17 -50.47 -64.35
CA ARG A 285 -19.36 -51.88 -63.98
C ARG A 285 -20.44 -52.01 -62.91
N PHE A 286 -21.70 -51.90 -63.32
CA PHE A 286 -22.82 -52.15 -62.41
C PHE A 286 -23.02 -53.65 -62.18
N THR A 287 -22.73 -54.13 -60.97
CA THR A 287 -23.49 -55.22 -60.32
C THR A 287 -23.20 -55.21 -58.80
N ILE A 288 -24.22 -54.82 -58.03
CA ILE A 288 -24.48 -55.12 -56.60
C ILE A 288 -23.49 -54.54 -55.54
N GLY A 289 -22.19 -54.35 -55.81
CA GLY A 289 -21.23 -53.87 -54.79
C GLY A 289 -21.35 -52.40 -54.36
N THR A 290 -21.99 -51.55 -55.16
CA THR A 290 -22.09 -50.09 -54.96
C THR A 290 -22.96 -49.68 -53.76
N LEU A 291 -23.96 -50.49 -53.40
CA LEU A 291 -24.82 -50.22 -52.25
C LEU A 291 -24.06 -50.33 -50.92
N ILE A 292 -23.07 -51.22 -50.83
CA ILE A 292 -22.23 -51.39 -49.62
C ILE A 292 -21.22 -50.25 -49.51
N GLY A 293 -20.61 -49.84 -50.64
CA GLY A 293 -19.62 -48.76 -50.67
C GLY A 293 -20.19 -47.40 -50.29
N VAL A 294 -21.35 -47.01 -50.87
CA VAL A 294 -22.04 -45.76 -50.53
C VAL A 294 -22.46 -45.75 -49.05
N SER A 295 -22.94 -46.88 -48.54
CA SER A 295 -23.30 -47.04 -47.13
C SER A 295 -22.09 -46.83 -46.21
N LEU A 296 -20.92 -47.38 -46.56
CA LEU A 296 -19.68 -47.19 -45.79
C LEU A 296 -19.19 -45.74 -45.79
N SER A 297 -19.26 -45.04 -46.92
CA SER A 297 -18.90 -43.61 -46.97
C SER A 297 -19.88 -42.74 -46.19
N ILE A 298 -21.19 -43.03 -46.22
CA ILE A 298 -22.17 -42.34 -45.38
C ILE A 298 -21.89 -42.62 -43.90
N ILE A 299 -21.56 -43.87 -43.54
CA ILE A 299 -21.16 -44.22 -42.17
C ILE A 299 -19.89 -43.48 -41.75
N ALA A 300 -18.90 -43.32 -42.64
CA ALA A 300 -17.67 -42.59 -42.34
C ALA A 300 -17.91 -41.08 -42.17
N VAL A 301 -18.76 -40.48 -43.01
CA VAL A 301 -19.17 -39.06 -42.88
C VAL A 301 -20.00 -38.87 -41.61
N VAL A 302 -20.91 -39.79 -41.28
CA VAL A 302 -21.68 -39.77 -40.04
C VAL A 302 -20.77 -39.96 -38.83
N MET A 303 -19.78 -40.85 -38.87
CA MET A 303 -18.81 -41.02 -37.79
C MET A 303 -17.89 -39.80 -37.61
N SER A 304 -17.41 -39.19 -38.70
CA SER A 304 -16.63 -37.95 -38.64
C SER A 304 -17.48 -36.80 -38.11
N SER A 305 -18.74 -36.69 -38.55
CA SER A 305 -19.70 -35.72 -38.04
C SER A 305 -20.01 -35.97 -36.56
N TRP A 306 -20.12 -37.23 -36.15
CA TRP A 306 -20.30 -37.62 -34.75
C TRP A 306 -19.05 -37.29 -33.92
N GLN A 307 -17.84 -37.52 -34.43
CA GLN A 307 -16.61 -37.12 -33.75
C GLN A 307 -16.55 -35.60 -33.58
N LEU A 308 -16.88 -34.83 -34.61
CA LEU A 308 -16.93 -33.36 -34.56
C LEU A 308 -17.99 -32.87 -33.59
N VAL A 309 -19.20 -33.44 -33.62
CA VAL A 309 -20.28 -33.14 -32.68
C VAL A 309 -19.89 -33.55 -31.26
N SER A 310 -19.27 -34.70 -31.05
CA SER A 310 -18.81 -35.16 -29.72
C SER A 310 -17.70 -34.29 -29.16
N PHE A 311 -16.82 -33.76 -30.02
CA PHE A 311 -15.80 -32.78 -29.66
C PHE A 311 -16.44 -31.43 -29.29
N PHE A 312 -17.45 -30.98 -30.05
CA PHE A 312 -18.22 -29.79 -29.69
C PHE A 312 -19.04 -29.98 -28.41
N LEU A 313 -19.60 -31.17 -28.20
CA LEU A 313 -20.34 -31.50 -26.99
C LEU A 313 -19.40 -31.56 -25.79
N SER A 314 -18.23 -32.21 -25.88
CA SER A 314 -17.24 -32.23 -24.78
C SER A 314 -16.65 -30.86 -24.51
N THR A 315 -16.45 -30.03 -25.54
CA THR A 315 -16.05 -28.63 -25.38
C THR A 315 -17.16 -27.81 -24.72
N SER A 316 -18.43 -28.05 -25.08
CA SER A 316 -19.56 -27.36 -24.45
C SER A 316 -19.80 -27.84 -23.01
N GLU A 317 -19.53 -29.11 -22.71
CA GLU A 317 -19.57 -29.69 -21.37
C GLU A 317 -18.44 -29.13 -20.49
N TYR A 318 -17.22 -29.01 -21.03
CA TYR A 318 -16.11 -28.32 -20.38
C TYR A 318 -16.40 -26.82 -20.12
N LEU A 319 -17.00 -26.13 -21.10
CA LEU A 319 -17.43 -24.75 -20.95
C LEU A 319 -18.58 -24.62 -19.95
N ASN A 320 -19.51 -25.57 -19.91
CA ASN A 320 -20.59 -25.62 -18.93
C ASN A 320 -20.06 -25.90 -17.51
N GLU A 321 -19.10 -26.82 -17.34
CA GLU A 321 -18.44 -27.06 -16.06
C GLU A 321 -17.68 -25.81 -15.58
N THR A 322 -17.01 -25.12 -16.50
CA THR A 322 -16.35 -23.83 -16.21
C THR A 322 -17.36 -22.75 -15.85
N ARG A 323 -18.49 -22.68 -16.57
CA ARG A 323 -19.59 -21.75 -16.29
C ARG A 323 -20.26 -22.05 -14.95
N GLU A 324 -20.47 -23.31 -14.61
CA GLU A 324 -21.08 -23.76 -13.36
C GLU A 324 -20.16 -23.49 -12.17
N LYS A 325 -18.84 -23.73 -12.33
CA LYS A 325 -17.83 -23.27 -11.37
C LYS A 325 -17.92 -21.75 -11.19
N ASN A 326 -17.98 -20.97 -12.27
CA ASN A 326 -18.09 -19.52 -12.20
C ASN A 326 -19.39 -19.05 -11.53
N ILE A 327 -20.52 -19.71 -11.77
CA ILE A 327 -21.79 -19.43 -11.07
C ILE A 327 -21.66 -19.75 -9.58
N ASN A 328 -21.08 -20.90 -9.21
CA ASN A 328 -20.81 -21.25 -7.82
C ASN A 328 -19.87 -20.24 -7.14
N HIS A 329 -18.86 -19.73 -7.85
CA HIS A 329 -18.00 -18.66 -7.36
C HIS A 329 -18.78 -17.36 -7.16
N ALA A 330 -19.66 -16.98 -8.09
CA ALA A 330 -20.52 -15.81 -7.97
C ALA A 330 -21.51 -15.93 -6.81
N ASP A 331 -22.12 -17.10 -6.60
CA ASP A 331 -23.01 -17.36 -5.46
C ASP A 331 -22.27 -17.32 -4.13
N LYS A 332 -21.02 -17.79 -4.10
CA LYS A 332 -20.15 -17.70 -2.93
C LYS A 332 -19.73 -16.25 -2.63
N ILE A 333 -19.53 -15.43 -3.65
CA ILE A 333 -19.30 -13.99 -3.50
C ILE A 333 -20.57 -13.32 -2.93
N ASN A 334 -21.75 -13.62 -3.49
CA ASN A 334 -23.03 -13.09 -3.01
C ASN A 334 -23.39 -13.55 -1.59
N SER A 335 -22.95 -14.73 -1.17
CA SER A 335 -23.16 -15.19 0.21
C SER A 335 -22.23 -14.48 1.19
N LEU A 336 -20.96 -14.27 0.81
CA LEU A 336 -20.00 -13.49 1.59
C LEU A 336 -20.45 -12.02 1.73
N GLU A 337 -20.96 -11.40 0.67
CA GLU A 337 -21.51 -10.04 0.76
C GLU A 337 -22.68 -9.94 1.73
N ARG A 338 -23.60 -10.92 1.71
CA ARG A 338 -24.72 -10.98 2.67
C ARG A 338 -24.23 -11.17 4.10
N GLU A 339 -23.16 -11.94 4.31
CA GLU A 339 -22.54 -12.12 5.62
C GLU A 339 -21.88 -10.83 6.13
N ILE A 340 -21.15 -10.12 5.26
CA ILE A 340 -20.59 -8.80 5.55
C ILE A 340 -21.70 -7.81 5.94
N GLN A 341 -22.80 -7.77 5.20
CA GLN A 341 -23.94 -6.90 5.53
C GLN A 341 -24.57 -7.24 6.88
N ARG A 342 -24.72 -8.54 7.21
CA ARG A 342 -25.22 -8.97 8.53
C ARG A 342 -24.28 -8.58 9.66
N LEU A 343 -22.96 -8.72 9.45
CA LEU A 343 -21.96 -8.34 10.43
C LEU A 343 -21.98 -6.82 10.67
N ASN A 344 -22.05 -6.01 9.61
CA ASN A 344 -22.17 -4.56 9.73
C ASN A 344 -23.43 -4.16 10.51
N LYS A 345 -24.58 -4.77 10.22
CA LYS A 345 -25.81 -4.51 10.98
C LYS A 345 -25.67 -4.86 12.46
N ARG A 346 -25.00 -5.97 12.79
CA ARG A 346 -24.72 -6.35 14.18
C ARG A 346 -23.80 -5.35 14.89
N ILE A 347 -22.80 -4.82 14.18
CA ILE A 347 -21.93 -3.77 14.70
C ILE A 347 -22.77 -2.54 15.03
N ASP A 348 -23.64 -2.09 14.13
CA ASP A 348 -24.52 -0.94 14.36
C ASP A 348 -25.48 -1.16 15.55
N GLU A 349 -26.05 -2.36 15.69
CA GLU A 349 -26.91 -2.72 16.83
C GLU A 349 -26.13 -2.69 18.16
N LEU A 350 -24.89 -3.19 18.16
CA LEU A 350 -24.02 -3.16 19.33
C LEU A 350 -23.61 -1.73 19.70
N GLU A 351 -23.28 -0.89 18.71
CA GLU A 351 -22.96 0.52 18.93
C GLU A 351 -24.16 1.28 19.52
N ASN A 352 -25.36 1.06 18.99
CA ASN A 352 -26.59 1.68 19.49
C ASN A 352 -26.98 1.19 20.88
N SER A 353 -26.84 -0.11 21.17
CA SER A 353 -27.04 -0.67 22.51
C SER A 353 -26.07 -0.08 23.53
N THR A 354 -24.81 0.12 23.12
CA THR A 354 -23.77 0.72 23.96
C THR A 354 -24.08 2.19 24.22
N ARG A 355 -24.46 2.97 23.20
CA ARG A 355 -24.91 4.38 23.36
C ARG A 355 -26.13 4.50 24.27
N GLY A 356 -27.13 3.61 24.12
CA GLY A 356 -28.33 3.61 24.96
C GLY A 356 -28.05 3.30 26.44
N ARG A 357 -27.10 2.40 26.72
CA ARG A 357 -26.65 2.11 28.10
C ARG A 357 -25.90 3.29 28.73
N VAL A 358 -25.15 4.06 27.94
CA VAL A 358 -24.47 5.27 28.41
C VAL A 358 -25.48 6.37 28.77
N GLN A 359 -26.54 6.57 27.98
CA GLN A 359 -27.59 7.56 28.28
C GLN A 359 -28.44 7.20 29.50
N LYS A 360 -28.83 5.93 29.70
CA LYS A 360 -29.61 5.51 30.88
C LYS A 360 -28.87 5.63 32.22
N ARG A 361 -27.53 5.70 32.21
CA ARG A 361 -26.72 5.96 33.43
C ARG A 361 -26.59 7.45 33.77
N ALA A 362 -27.03 8.36 32.89
CA ALA A 362 -26.82 9.80 33.05
C ALA A 362 -28.03 10.58 33.63
N THR A 363 -29.12 9.92 34.02
CA THR A 363 -30.24 10.58 34.72
C THR A 363 -30.16 10.34 36.23
N PRO A 364 -29.76 11.33 37.05
CA PRO A 364 -29.86 11.23 38.50
C PRO A 364 -31.33 11.38 38.92
N LYS A 365 -31.81 10.47 39.75
CA LYS A 365 -33.07 10.64 40.50
C LYS A 365 -32.91 11.86 41.42
N VAL A 366 -33.49 12.99 41.04
CA VAL A 366 -33.72 14.12 41.94
C VAL A 366 -34.88 13.72 42.86
N SER A 367 -34.51 13.33 44.08
CA SER A 367 -35.43 13.10 45.20
C SER A 367 -35.88 14.45 45.75
N SER A 368 -37.14 14.83 45.47
CA SER A 368 -37.80 15.96 46.12
C SER A 368 -38.29 15.56 47.51
N THR A 369 -37.63 16.02 48.55
CA THR A 369 -38.19 16.09 49.91
C THR A 369 -38.83 17.47 50.07
N ALA A 370 -40.16 17.50 50.14
CA ALA A 370 -40.94 18.64 50.56
C ALA A 370 -41.22 18.52 52.07
N THR A 371 -41.07 19.62 52.80
CA THR A 371 -41.55 19.79 54.17
C THR A 371 -41.84 21.28 54.37
N PRO A 372 -42.93 21.63 55.06
CA PRO A 372 -42.88 22.66 56.08
C PRO A 372 -42.81 22.05 57.48
#